data_AF-A0A7J8Z9I6-F1
#
_entry.id   AF-A0A7J8Z9I6-F1
#
_cell.length_a   1.000
_cell.length_b   1.000
_cell.length_c   1.000
_cell.angle_alpha   90.00
_cell.angle_beta   90.00
_cell.angle_gamma   90.00
#
_symmetry.space_group_name_H-M   'P 1'
#
loop_
_entity.id
_entity.type
_entity.pdbx_description
1 polymer ?
#
loop_
_entity_poly.entity_id
_entity_poly.type
_entity_poly.pdbx_seq_one_letter_code
_entity_poly.pdbx_strand_id
1 'polypeptide(L)'
;MSPPSLLGPPELRHPTPPKPETTVVTTTTKVPSDPFMDLMLANFNEANNTPSMGFTENNSATYLATGNPCLDFFFHVVPKSPPDSIKEMLGRAWNFDPLMTLKLICNLRGVRGTGKSDKEGFYTAAFWLHDHHPKTLACNLDSFVNFGYFKDLPEILYRMLEGSTVRQVQKHDWLMRKQGKFRVGSRCYSMKQKVEKSKPTGATNPNLEKAKARDLRKEKKISMAKKVIERYSRDPDFRFLYECVSDLFAACLKSDMEFLKSNETRKIGLAAKWCPSIDSSFDKSTLLCESISRKIFSRENYPEYEGIDEEHYAYRVRDRLRKDVLVPLRKVLELPEVYIGANKWDSIPYNRVASIAMKFYKEKFLKHDKDRFSKYLEDVKAGKSTIAAGALLPHEIIAELNKADDEQVEQVAELQWQRMVNDLLQKGKLRNCMAISDVSGSMHGIPMEVSVALGVLVSDLSEKPWKGKLITFSESPKLTLVEGENLKEKTEFVRDMEWGGNTDFQKVFDLILKVAVEGNLKPEQMIKRLFVFSDMEFDQASMSPWETDYDVIVKKFTQRGYGDVIPQIVFWNLRHSRATPVPATQKGVALVSGFSKNLLKMFLDEDGDINPVAVMEAAISGEEYQKLVVLD
;
A
#
# COMPACT_ATOMS: atom_id res chain seq x y z
N MET A 1 -7.94 27.32 -25.78
CA MET A 1 -9.04 26.53 -26.37
C MET A 1 -9.83 25.91 -25.23
N SER A 2 -11.17 25.94 -25.26
CA SER A 2 -11.98 25.20 -24.29
C SER A 2 -11.67 23.70 -24.36
N PRO A 3 -11.52 22.98 -23.23
CA PRO A 3 -11.26 21.54 -23.27
C PRO A 3 -12.44 20.83 -23.97
N PRO A 4 -12.18 19.81 -24.81
CA PRO A 4 -13.23 19.09 -25.52
C PRO A 4 -14.16 18.39 -24.52
N SER A 5 -15.48 18.55 -24.69
CA SER A 5 -16.49 17.90 -23.85
C SER A 5 -16.46 16.37 -24.03
N LEU A 6 -16.44 15.61 -22.93
CA LEU A 6 -16.59 14.14 -22.96
C LEU A 6 -17.96 13.77 -23.55
N LEU A 7 -17.98 13.02 -24.66
CA LEU A 7 -19.23 12.68 -25.34
C LEU A 7 -19.94 11.46 -24.73
N GLY A 8 -19.19 10.50 -24.19
CA GLY A 8 -19.75 9.26 -23.65
C GLY A 8 -20.37 8.34 -24.72
N PRO A 9 -21.07 7.27 -24.31
CA PRO A 9 -21.73 6.35 -25.24
C PRO A 9 -22.97 7.00 -25.91
N PRO A 10 -23.36 6.57 -27.13
CA PRO A 10 -24.37 7.25 -27.98
C PRO A 10 -25.73 7.50 -27.32
N GLU A 11 -26.07 6.71 -26.30
CA GLU A 11 -27.38 6.69 -25.62
C GLU A 11 -27.62 7.88 -24.65
N LEU A 12 -26.68 8.82 -24.52
CA LEU A 12 -26.75 9.93 -23.56
C LEU A 12 -27.31 11.24 -24.11
N ARG A 13 -27.73 11.29 -25.36
CA ARG A 13 -27.97 12.56 -26.05
C ARG A 13 -29.44 12.98 -26.06
N HIS A 14 -29.91 13.52 -24.93
CA HIS A 14 -31.04 14.46 -24.87
C HIS A 14 -30.84 15.47 -23.71
N PRO A 15 -30.77 16.79 -23.98
CA PRO A 15 -30.54 17.81 -22.96
C PRO A 15 -31.84 18.47 -22.45
N THR A 16 -31.87 18.78 -21.15
CA THR A 16 -32.83 19.72 -20.52
C THR A 16 -32.04 20.76 -19.71
N PRO A 17 -32.33 22.08 -19.81
CA PRO A 17 -31.46 23.13 -19.28
C PRO A 17 -31.69 23.48 -17.80
N PRO A 18 -30.67 23.97 -17.07
CA PRO A 18 -30.77 24.40 -15.66
C PRO A 18 -31.08 25.90 -15.49
N LYS A 19 -31.65 26.26 -14.33
CA LYS A 19 -31.91 27.64 -13.87
C LYS A 19 -30.78 28.15 -12.95
N PRO A 20 -30.53 29.47 -12.89
CA PRO A 20 -29.41 30.07 -12.14
C PRO A 20 -29.69 30.31 -10.65
N GLU A 21 -28.65 30.17 -9.82
CA GLU A 21 -28.63 30.51 -8.39
C GLU A 21 -27.85 31.81 -8.11
N THR A 22 -28.33 32.57 -7.14
CA THR A 22 -27.88 33.91 -6.74
C THR A 22 -26.78 33.84 -5.67
N THR A 23 -25.70 34.58 -5.85
CA THR A 23 -24.56 34.69 -4.92
C THR A 23 -24.78 35.82 -3.91
N VAL A 24 -24.55 35.56 -2.61
CA VAL A 24 -24.53 36.58 -1.54
C VAL A 24 -23.11 36.68 -1.00
N VAL A 25 -22.59 37.91 -0.96
CA VAL A 25 -21.27 38.29 -0.45
C VAL A 25 -21.42 38.70 1.02
N THR A 26 -20.64 38.11 1.92
CA THR A 26 -20.55 38.55 3.33
C THR A 26 -19.10 38.90 3.65
N THR A 27 -18.85 40.19 3.89
CA THR A 27 -17.58 40.75 4.32
C THR A 27 -17.39 40.55 5.83
N THR A 28 -16.29 39.91 6.24
CA THR A 28 -15.85 39.82 7.64
C THR A 28 -14.66 40.76 7.88
N THR A 29 -14.85 41.70 8.80
CA THR A 29 -13.86 42.66 9.29
C THR A 29 -12.92 41.99 10.30
N LYS A 30 -11.61 41.90 9.97
CA LYS A 30 -10.54 41.50 10.90
C LYS A 30 -10.05 42.72 11.70
N VAL A 31 -9.97 42.56 13.02
CA VAL A 31 -9.30 43.49 13.94
C VAL A 31 -7.83 43.03 14.08
N PRO A 32 -6.84 43.94 14.13
CA PRO A 32 -5.42 43.55 14.19
C PRO A 32 -5.01 43.11 15.60
N SER A 33 -4.35 41.95 15.74
CA SER A 33 -3.62 41.55 16.95
C SER A 33 -2.15 41.94 16.84
N ASP A 34 -1.56 42.30 17.98
CA ASP A 34 -0.18 42.76 18.14
C ASP A 34 0.81 41.58 17.98
N PRO A 35 1.68 41.59 16.95
CA PRO A 35 2.64 40.51 16.65
C PRO A 35 3.60 40.18 17.79
N PHE A 36 3.82 41.12 18.71
CA PHE A 36 4.73 40.93 19.84
C PHE A 36 4.12 40.06 20.94
N MET A 37 2.80 40.16 21.17
CA MET A 37 2.08 39.35 22.15
C MET A 37 1.90 37.90 21.67
N ASP A 38 1.67 37.72 20.36
CA ASP A 38 1.59 36.39 19.74
C ASP A 38 2.94 35.65 19.80
N LEU A 39 4.07 36.38 19.65
CA LEU A 39 5.43 35.82 19.78
C LEU A 39 5.79 35.46 21.23
N MET A 40 5.33 36.25 22.20
CA MET A 40 5.60 35.98 23.62
C MET A 40 4.79 34.77 24.13
N LEU A 41 3.55 34.61 23.68
CA LEU A 41 2.69 33.44 23.97
C LEU A 41 3.19 32.16 23.27
N ALA A 42 3.74 32.27 22.06
CA ALA A 42 4.34 31.12 21.36
C ALA A 42 5.57 30.58 22.12
N ASN A 43 6.49 31.46 22.53
CA ASN A 43 7.74 31.05 23.19
C ASN A 43 7.54 30.55 24.63
N PHE A 44 6.53 31.05 25.36
CA PHE A 44 6.29 30.63 26.74
C PHE A 44 5.62 29.23 26.82
N ASN A 45 4.88 28.83 25.79
CA ASN A 45 4.24 27.52 25.70
C ASN A 45 5.20 26.41 25.18
N GLU A 46 6.27 26.75 24.48
CA GLU A 46 7.30 25.79 24.05
C GLU A 46 8.19 25.26 25.20
N ALA A 47 8.23 25.95 26.35
CA ALA A 47 9.11 25.60 27.46
C ALA A 47 8.71 24.32 28.22
N ASN A 48 7.52 23.76 27.98
CA ASN A 48 7.04 22.51 28.60
C ASN A 48 6.69 21.45 27.54
N ASN A 49 7.64 21.11 26.66
CA ASN A 49 7.47 20.11 25.60
C ASN A 49 7.62 18.65 26.09
N THR A 50 6.88 18.25 27.11
CA THR A 50 6.60 16.81 27.32
C THR A 50 5.27 16.49 26.63
N PRO A 51 5.23 15.58 25.63
CA PRO A 51 3.98 15.25 24.95
C PRO A 51 2.91 14.77 25.93
N SER A 52 1.64 15.10 25.66
CA SER A 52 0.53 14.73 26.55
C SER A 52 0.46 13.21 26.71
N MET A 53 0.46 12.75 27.97
CA MET A 53 0.28 11.34 28.33
C MET A 53 -1.19 10.95 28.33
N GLY A 54 -1.47 9.70 28.01
CA GLY A 54 -2.78 9.07 28.09
C GLY A 54 -2.66 7.58 28.42
N PHE A 55 -3.69 6.81 28.10
CA PHE A 55 -3.75 5.38 28.38
C PHE A 55 -3.89 4.55 27.10
N THR A 56 -3.22 3.40 27.04
CA THR A 56 -3.43 2.37 26.00
C THR A 56 -4.82 1.74 26.13
N GLU A 57 -5.25 0.93 25.14
CA GLU A 57 -6.50 0.13 25.26
C GLU A 57 -6.48 -0.78 26.50
N ASN A 58 -5.29 -1.13 26.99
CA ASN A 58 -5.06 -1.93 28.19
C ASN A 58 -4.72 -1.11 29.44
N ASN A 59 -5.12 0.17 29.47
CA ASN A 59 -4.99 1.07 30.63
C ASN A 59 -3.56 1.35 31.12
N SER A 60 -2.55 1.20 30.25
CA SER A 60 -1.16 1.53 30.59
C SER A 60 -0.78 2.93 30.14
N ALA A 61 0.05 3.64 30.92
CA ALA A 61 0.47 5.00 30.61
C ALA A 61 1.32 5.01 29.32
N THR A 62 0.96 5.87 28.38
CA THR A 62 1.65 6.01 27.08
C THR A 62 1.58 7.46 26.60
N TYR A 63 2.46 7.87 25.70
CA TYR A 63 2.32 9.17 25.05
C TYR A 63 1.18 9.12 24.03
N LEU A 64 0.36 10.17 23.97
CA LEU A 64 -0.70 10.29 22.95
C LEU A 64 -0.14 10.73 21.59
N ALA A 65 1.04 11.35 21.59
CA ALA A 65 1.73 11.85 20.41
C ALA A 65 3.23 11.93 20.68
N THR A 66 4.04 11.93 19.63
CA THR A 66 5.50 12.09 19.73
C THR A 66 5.92 13.55 19.93
N GLY A 67 5.02 14.50 19.67
CA GLY A 67 5.31 15.94 19.60
C GLY A 67 5.66 16.42 18.17
N ASN A 68 5.82 15.51 17.21
CA ASN A 68 6.01 15.83 15.79
C ASN A 68 4.85 15.22 14.96
N PRO A 69 3.94 16.04 14.41
CA PRO A 69 2.79 15.53 13.65
C PRO A 69 3.13 14.68 12.42
N CYS A 70 4.27 14.95 11.77
CA CYS A 70 4.75 14.15 10.65
C CYS A 70 5.21 12.76 11.13
N LEU A 71 5.90 12.70 12.27
CA LEU A 71 6.31 11.45 12.88
C LEU A 71 5.10 10.64 13.38
N ASP A 72 4.11 11.32 13.96
CA ASP A 72 2.85 10.68 14.35
C ASP A 72 2.18 10.05 13.14
N PHE A 73 2.06 10.77 12.02
CA PHE A 73 1.55 10.24 10.76
C PHE A 73 2.38 9.04 10.25
N PHE A 74 3.71 9.16 10.30
CA PHE A 74 4.61 8.09 9.90
C PHE A 74 4.50 6.86 10.81
N PHE A 75 4.15 6.99 12.09
CA PHE A 75 4.08 5.85 12.98
C PHE A 75 2.68 5.23 13.08
N HIS A 76 1.63 6.05 13.24
CA HIS A 76 0.28 5.55 13.53
C HIS A 76 -0.53 5.15 12.30
N VAL A 77 -0.16 5.62 11.10
CA VAL A 77 -0.85 5.21 9.87
C VAL A 77 -0.34 3.86 9.41
N VAL A 78 -1.15 2.85 9.67
CA VAL A 78 -0.96 1.45 9.27
C VAL A 78 -2.14 0.93 8.45
N PRO A 79 -2.00 -0.20 7.72
CA PRO A 79 -3.12 -0.78 6.98
C PRO A 79 -4.34 -1.03 7.88
N LYS A 80 -5.54 -0.67 7.37
CA LYS A 80 -6.83 -0.66 8.08
C LYS A 80 -7.04 0.48 9.09
N SER A 81 -6.15 1.47 9.16
CA SER A 81 -6.42 2.69 9.93
C SER A 81 -7.71 3.38 9.42
N PRO A 82 -8.57 3.92 10.30
CA PRO A 82 -9.80 4.59 9.90
C PRO A 82 -9.53 5.80 9.00
N PRO A 83 -10.29 6.00 7.90
CA PRO A 83 -10.06 7.11 6.98
C PRO A 83 -10.12 8.50 7.64
N ASP A 84 -11.02 8.70 8.60
CA ASP A 84 -11.17 9.99 9.27
C ASP A 84 -9.96 10.31 10.17
N SER A 85 -9.42 9.29 10.85
CA SER A 85 -8.18 9.40 11.63
C SER A 85 -7.00 9.79 10.73
N ILE A 86 -6.86 9.14 9.56
CA ILE A 86 -5.83 9.50 8.58
C ILE A 86 -5.97 10.95 8.13
N LYS A 87 -7.19 11.42 7.82
CA LYS A 87 -7.44 12.81 7.37
C LYS A 87 -7.11 13.83 8.44
N GLU A 88 -7.44 13.54 9.71
CA GLU A 88 -7.10 14.42 10.83
C GLU A 88 -5.58 14.54 10.99
N MET A 89 -4.87 13.41 10.94
CA MET A 89 -3.41 13.39 11.02
C MET A 89 -2.76 14.08 9.83
N LEU A 90 -3.30 13.93 8.62
CA LEU A 90 -2.85 14.66 7.43
C LEU A 90 -2.99 16.17 7.62
N GLY A 91 -4.12 16.65 8.13
CA GLY A 91 -4.30 18.07 8.39
C GLY A 91 -3.27 18.63 9.38
N ARG A 92 -2.98 17.90 10.46
CA ARG A 92 -1.96 18.29 11.43
C ARG A 92 -0.54 18.24 10.85
N ALA A 93 -0.19 17.18 10.14
CA ALA A 93 1.12 17.01 9.51
C ALA A 93 1.36 18.06 8.42
N TRP A 94 0.35 18.34 7.58
CA TRP A 94 0.44 19.32 6.51
C TRP A 94 0.63 20.74 7.05
N ASN A 95 -0.08 21.12 8.11
CA ASN A 95 0.11 22.41 8.75
C ASN A 95 1.50 22.56 9.39
N PHE A 96 2.15 21.45 9.74
CA PHE A 96 3.49 21.43 10.30
C PHE A 96 4.57 21.50 9.20
N ASP A 97 4.52 20.58 8.23
CA ASP A 97 5.40 20.59 7.05
C ASP A 97 4.68 19.94 5.84
N PRO A 98 4.21 20.76 4.87
CA PRO A 98 3.52 20.28 3.67
C PRO A 98 4.36 19.34 2.80
N LEU A 99 5.66 19.66 2.62
CA LEU A 99 6.52 18.90 1.72
C LEU A 99 6.86 17.54 2.33
N MET A 100 7.18 17.52 3.63
CA MET A 100 7.38 16.28 4.37
C MET A 100 6.12 15.42 4.35
N THR A 101 4.95 16.03 4.56
CA THR A 101 3.67 15.32 4.51
C THR A 101 3.42 14.72 3.12
N LEU A 102 3.69 15.46 2.04
CA LEU A 102 3.58 14.94 0.68
C LEU A 102 4.52 13.74 0.45
N LYS A 103 5.76 13.81 0.96
CA LYS A 103 6.70 12.68 0.93
C LYS A 103 6.16 11.48 1.71
N LEU A 104 5.56 11.70 2.88
CA LEU A 104 4.94 10.64 3.68
C LEU A 104 3.73 10.00 2.99
N ILE A 105 2.92 10.78 2.27
CA ILE A 105 1.82 10.26 1.42
C ILE A 105 2.38 9.32 0.34
N CYS A 106 3.46 9.71 -0.33
CA CYS A 106 4.15 8.84 -1.30
C CYS A 106 4.75 7.59 -0.63
N ASN A 107 5.31 7.74 0.57
CA ASN A 107 5.83 6.62 1.38
C ASN A 107 4.74 5.60 1.73
N LEU A 108 3.49 6.02 2.01
CA LEU A 108 2.38 5.07 2.19
C LEU A 108 2.25 4.16 0.97
N ARG A 109 2.30 4.72 -0.24
CA ARG A 109 2.04 3.96 -1.47
C ARG A 109 3.20 3.09 -1.93
N GLY A 110 4.44 3.47 -1.61
CA GLY A 110 5.66 2.84 -2.11
C GLY A 110 5.59 1.32 -2.15
N VAL A 111 5.74 0.73 -3.34
CA VAL A 111 5.76 -0.73 -3.56
C VAL A 111 7.05 -1.24 -4.20
N ARG A 112 7.82 -0.36 -4.84
CA ARG A 112 9.03 -0.73 -5.60
C ARG A 112 10.29 -0.68 -4.75
N GLY A 113 10.21 -1.28 -3.58
CA GLY A 113 11.36 -1.33 -2.68
C GLY A 113 11.47 -0.16 -1.71
N THR A 114 10.51 0.76 -1.72
CA THR A 114 10.40 1.94 -0.85
C THR A 114 9.05 1.91 -0.15
N GLY A 115 8.89 2.62 0.97
CA GLY A 115 7.58 2.84 1.59
C GLY A 115 6.87 1.64 2.23
N LYS A 116 5.61 1.87 2.64
CA LYS A 116 4.78 0.96 3.45
C LYS A 116 3.87 0.03 2.65
N SER A 117 3.68 0.28 1.36
CA SER A 117 2.74 -0.46 0.51
C SER A 117 1.27 -0.44 1.01
N ASP A 118 0.88 0.59 1.77
CA ASP A 118 -0.50 0.82 2.20
C ASP A 118 -1.30 1.57 1.12
N LYS A 119 -1.98 0.77 0.31
CA LYS A 119 -2.79 1.27 -0.81
C LYS A 119 -4.07 1.98 -0.34
N GLU A 120 -4.73 1.54 0.73
CA GLU A 120 -6.00 2.15 1.16
C GLU A 120 -5.75 3.46 1.94
N GLY A 121 -4.69 3.50 2.75
CA GLY A 121 -4.21 4.75 3.36
C GLY A 121 -3.81 5.77 2.31
N PHE A 122 -3.06 5.36 1.27
CA PHE A 122 -2.72 6.24 0.15
C PHE A 122 -3.94 6.82 -0.58
N TYR A 123 -4.95 6.00 -0.91
CA TYR A 123 -6.14 6.55 -1.60
C TYR A 123 -6.91 7.53 -0.71
N THR A 124 -6.98 7.28 0.60
CA THR A 124 -7.56 8.24 1.55
C THR A 124 -6.80 9.56 1.53
N ALA A 125 -5.47 9.51 1.53
CA ALA A 125 -4.61 10.69 1.43
C ALA A 125 -4.74 11.39 0.07
N ALA A 126 -4.87 10.66 -1.02
CA ALA A 126 -5.08 11.24 -2.35
C ALA A 126 -6.43 11.97 -2.45
N PHE A 127 -7.49 11.45 -1.83
CA PHE A 127 -8.77 12.18 -1.76
C PHE A 127 -8.66 13.41 -0.87
N TRP A 128 -7.96 13.32 0.27
CA TRP A 128 -7.71 14.48 1.11
C TRP A 128 -6.93 15.57 0.37
N LEU A 129 -5.89 15.20 -0.40
CA LEU A 129 -5.17 16.14 -1.27
C LEU A 129 -6.08 16.72 -2.35
N HIS A 130 -6.96 15.93 -2.97
CA HIS A 130 -7.90 16.49 -3.94
C HIS A 130 -8.81 17.55 -3.31
N ASP A 131 -9.29 17.30 -2.09
CA ASP A 131 -10.25 18.18 -1.42
C ASP A 131 -9.62 19.47 -0.88
N HIS A 132 -8.30 19.48 -0.60
CA HIS A 132 -7.61 20.62 0.05
C HIS A 132 -6.47 21.22 -0.80
N HIS A 133 -5.76 20.40 -1.57
CA HIS A 133 -4.56 20.76 -2.36
C HIS A 133 -4.59 20.12 -3.77
N PRO A 134 -5.62 20.42 -4.59
CA PRO A 134 -5.88 19.72 -5.85
C PRO A 134 -4.76 19.88 -6.89
N LYS A 135 -4.04 21.01 -6.91
CA LYS A 135 -2.93 21.20 -7.85
C LYS A 135 -1.73 20.37 -7.43
N THR A 136 -1.47 20.30 -6.13
CA THR A 136 -0.40 19.47 -5.59
C THR A 136 -0.64 17.99 -5.92
N LEU A 137 -1.89 17.50 -5.84
CA LEU A 137 -2.23 16.16 -6.32
C LEU A 137 -1.95 15.98 -7.82
N ALA A 138 -2.48 16.88 -8.64
CA ALA A 138 -2.46 16.73 -10.11
C ALA A 138 -1.05 16.89 -10.72
N CYS A 139 -0.20 17.73 -10.14
CA CYS A 139 1.15 17.96 -10.66
C CYS A 139 2.17 16.89 -10.24
N ASN A 140 1.86 16.06 -9.24
CA ASN A 140 2.73 14.99 -8.77
C ASN A 140 2.34 13.58 -9.27
N LEU A 141 1.44 13.48 -10.26
CA LEU A 141 0.95 12.17 -10.74
C LEU A 141 2.06 11.25 -11.28
N ASP A 142 3.07 11.80 -11.95
CA ASP A 142 4.22 11.01 -12.41
C ASP A 142 4.98 10.38 -11.23
N SER A 143 5.27 11.18 -10.20
CA SER A 143 5.86 10.72 -8.95
C SER A 143 5.01 9.62 -8.30
N PHE A 144 3.68 9.80 -8.25
CA PHE A 144 2.77 8.81 -7.65
C PHE A 144 2.79 7.47 -8.41
N VAL A 145 2.92 7.50 -9.74
CA VAL A 145 3.07 6.31 -10.57
C VAL A 145 4.44 5.63 -10.35
N ASN A 146 5.48 6.41 -10.10
CA ASN A 146 6.82 5.90 -9.80
C ASN A 146 6.86 5.17 -8.45
N PHE A 147 6.23 5.72 -7.41
CA PHE A 147 6.07 5.05 -6.11
C PHE A 147 5.12 3.85 -6.17
N GLY A 148 4.02 3.99 -6.92
CA GLY A 148 2.93 3.02 -7.04
C GLY A 148 2.87 2.34 -8.41
N TYR A 149 1.69 2.40 -9.04
CA TYR A 149 1.43 1.87 -10.38
C TYR A 149 0.58 2.88 -11.17
N PHE A 150 0.68 2.83 -12.51
CA PHE A 150 -0.25 3.55 -13.40
C PHE A 150 -1.73 3.22 -13.11
N LYS A 151 -2.03 2.04 -12.56
CA LYS A 151 -3.39 1.65 -12.13
C LYS A 151 -3.97 2.58 -11.07
N ASP A 152 -3.14 3.24 -10.27
CA ASP A 152 -3.61 4.10 -9.18
C ASP A 152 -4.37 5.31 -9.72
N LEU A 153 -3.98 5.84 -10.87
CA LEU A 153 -4.63 7.01 -11.49
C LEU A 153 -6.10 6.78 -11.87
N PRO A 154 -6.46 5.76 -12.68
CA PRO A 154 -7.86 5.47 -12.96
C PRO A 154 -8.62 4.96 -11.73
N GLU A 155 -7.94 4.37 -10.74
CA GLU A 155 -8.56 3.95 -9.48
C GLU A 155 -8.97 5.15 -8.60
N ILE A 156 -8.14 6.19 -8.52
CA ILE A 156 -8.47 7.45 -7.82
C ILE A 156 -9.72 8.07 -8.46
N LEU A 157 -9.69 8.30 -9.78
CA LEU A 157 -10.84 8.88 -10.50
C LEU A 157 -12.10 8.02 -10.34
N TYR A 158 -11.97 6.70 -10.43
CA TYR A 158 -13.08 5.78 -10.26
C TYR A 158 -13.73 5.88 -8.87
N ARG A 159 -12.91 5.93 -7.81
CA ARG A 159 -13.39 6.01 -6.42
C ARG A 159 -13.96 7.39 -6.09
N MET A 160 -13.48 8.45 -6.72
CA MET A 160 -14.10 9.78 -6.59
C MET A 160 -15.52 9.80 -7.18
N LEU A 161 -15.77 9.03 -8.24
CA LEU A 161 -17.07 8.96 -8.90
C LEU A 161 -18.07 8.00 -8.22
N GLU A 162 -17.58 6.85 -7.73
CA GLU A 162 -18.43 5.80 -7.15
C GLU A 162 -18.41 5.74 -5.61
N GLY A 163 -17.50 6.48 -4.97
CA GLY A 163 -17.29 6.50 -3.52
C GLY A 163 -16.03 5.73 -3.08
N SER A 164 -15.42 6.19 -1.98
CA SER A 164 -14.16 5.67 -1.45
C SER A 164 -14.23 4.18 -1.05
N THR A 165 -15.39 3.71 -0.61
CA THR A 165 -15.63 2.33 -0.14
C THR A 165 -16.09 1.37 -1.24
N VAL A 166 -16.24 1.83 -2.49
CA VAL A 166 -16.84 1.05 -3.59
C VAL A 166 -16.18 -0.33 -3.78
N ARG A 167 -14.86 -0.43 -3.63
CA ARG A 167 -14.12 -1.70 -3.78
C ARG A 167 -14.40 -2.68 -2.66
N GLN A 168 -14.59 -2.18 -1.44
CA GLN A 168 -14.90 -3.02 -0.28
C GLN A 168 -16.30 -3.61 -0.44
N VAL A 169 -17.28 -2.79 -0.82
CA VAL A 169 -18.65 -3.22 -1.10
C VAL A 169 -18.68 -4.25 -2.23
N GLN A 170 -17.99 -3.98 -3.35
CA GLN A 170 -17.91 -4.92 -4.48
C GLN A 170 -17.28 -6.27 -4.09
N LYS A 171 -16.24 -6.24 -3.26
CA LYS A 171 -15.58 -7.46 -2.77
C LYS A 171 -16.53 -8.25 -1.85
N HIS A 172 -17.22 -7.57 -0.93
CA HIS A 172 -18.21 -8.18 -0.06
C HIS A 172 -19.33 -8.83 -0.89
N ASP A 173 -19.94 -8.09 -1.81
CA ASP A 173 -20.98 -8.61 -2.72
C ASP A 173 -20.52 -9.84 -3.50
N TRP A 174 -19.28 -9.82 -4.00
CA TRP A 174 -18.71 -10.95 -4.73
C TRP A 174 -18.51 -12.17 -3.82
N LEU A 175 -17.99 -11.99 -2.60
CA LEU A 175 -17.83 -13.05 -1.62
C LEU A 175 -19.18 -13.66 -1.24
N MET A 176 -20.18 -12.82 -0.99
CA MET A 176 -21.55 -13.25 -0.69
C MET A 176 -22.15 -14.05 -1.85
N ARG A 177 -21.91 -13.65 -3.11
CA ARG A 177 -22.34 -14.43 -4.29
C ARG A 177 -21.59 -15.76 -4.44
N LYS A 178 -20.30 -15.78 -4.12
CA LYS A 178 -19.47 -16.99 -4.19
C LYS A 178 -19.92 -18.02 -3.14
N GLN A 179 -20.20 -17.57 -1.91
CA GLN A 179 -20.73 -18.39 -0.83
C GLN A 179 -22.22 -18.75 -1.04
N GLY A 180 -22.98 -17.85 -1.66
CA GLY A 180 -24.42 -17.99 -1.96
C GLY A 180 -24.78 -19.04 -3.03
N LYS A 181 -23.81 -19.75 -3.63
CA LYS A 181 -24.11 -20.98 -4.39
C LYS A 181 -24.71 -22.11 -3.53
N PHE A 182 -24.77 -21.94 -2.20
CA PHE A 182 -25.44 -22.84 -1.26
C PHE A 182 -26.72 -22.31 -0.60
N ARG A 183 -27.24 -21.10 -0.90
CA ARG A 183 -28.55 -20.68 -0.37
C ARG A 183 -29.36 -19.85 -1.37
N VAL A 184 -30.47 -20.45 -1.79
CA VAL A 184 -31.63 -19.78 -2.40
C VAL A 184 -32.11 -18.65 -1.47
N GLY A 185 -32.28 -17.45 -2.04
CA GLY A 185 -33.13 -16.40 -1.49
C GLY A 185 -32.52 -15.51 -0.40
N SER A 186 -31.94 -14.38 -0.79
CA SER A 186 -32.07 -13.16 0.01
C SER A 186 -31.92 -11.91 -0.85
N ARG A 187 -33.00 -11.12 -0.87
CA ARG A 187 -33.10 -9.79 -1.46
C ARG A 187 -32.22 -8.83 -0.65
N CYS A 188 -31.35 -8.09 -1.32
CA CYS A 188 -30.68 -6.96 -0.69
C CYS A 188 -31.67 -5.77 -0.63
N TYR A 189 -31.71 -5.13 0.53
CA TYR A 189 -32.50 -3.97 0.87
C TYR A 189 -32.15 -2.77 -0.04
N SER A 190 -33.14 -2.29 -0.79
CA SER A 190 -33.20 -0.90 -1.27
C SER A 190 -34.55 -0.36 -0.84
N MET A 191 -34.54 0.54 0.13
CA MET A 191 -35.72 1.23 0.63
C MET A 191 -36.20 2.20 -0.45
N LYS A 192 -37.25 1.82 -1.20
CA LYS A 192 -38.20 2.74 -1.86
C LYS A 192 -39.40 1.98 -2.46
N GLN A 193 -40.57 2.36 -1.95
CA GLN A 193 -41.96 2.11 -2.37
C GLN A 193 -42.47 0.66 -2.47
N LYS A 194 -43.45 0.38 -1.58
CA LYS A 194 -44.37 -0.76 -1.63
C LYS A 194 -45.06 -0.81 -2.99
N VAL A 195 -44.78 -1.88 -3.74
CA VAL A 195 -45.73 -2.41 -4.73
C VAL A 195 -45.99 -3.85 -4.31
N GLU A 196 -47.24 -4.14 -3.96
CA GLU A 196 -47.73 -5.48 -3.63
C GLU A 196 -47.40 -6.43 -4.78
N LYS A 197 -46.74 -7.56 -4.47
CA LYS A 197 -46.54 -8.65 -5.42
C LYS A 197 -47.24 -9.90 -4.91
N SER A 198 -48.23 -10.30 -5.70
CA SER A 198 -48.77 -11.65 -5.79
C SER A 198 -47.66 -12.70 -6.02
N LYS A 199 -47.92 -13.92 -5.54
CA LYS A 199 -47.01 -15.09 -5.55
C LYS A 199 -46.50 -15.43 -6.97
N PRO A 200 -45.23 -15.86 -7.14
CA PRO A 200 -44.71 -16.25 -8.44
C PRO A 200 -45.11 -17.70 -8.76
N THR A 201 -46.00 -17.87 -9.72
CA THR A 201 -46.11 -19.07 -10.54
C THR A 201 -45.33 -18.83 -11.85
N GLY A 202 -44.51 -19.80 -12.26
CA GLY A 202 -43.97 -19.87 -13.63
C GLY A 202 -42.45 -19.88 -13.71
N ALA A 203 -41.92 -20.97 -14.29
CA ALA A 203 -40.53 -21.08 -14.73
C ALA A 203 -40.19 -19.90 -15.67
N THR A 204 -39.24 -19.05 -15.27
CA THR A 204 -38.82 -17.90 -16.06
C THR A 204 -38.11 -18.36 -17.32
N ASN A 205 -38.56 -17.85 -18.47
CA ASN A 205 -37.90 -18.08 -19.76
C ASN A 205 -36.45 -17.53 -19.71
N PRO A 206 -35.40 -18.37 -19.88
CA PRO A 206 -34.01 -17.95 -19.76
C PRO A 206 -33.60 -16.87 -20.77
N ASN A 207 -34.29 -16.75 -21.90
CA ASN A 207 -34.05 -15.67 -22.87
C ASN A 207 -34.56 -14.32 -22.37
N LEU A 208 -35.66 -14.29 -21.62
CA LEU A 208 -36.20 -13.07 -21.02
C LEU A 208 -35.31 -12.59 -19.86
N GLU A 209 -34.75 -13.50 -19.07
CA GLU A 209 -33.78 -13.16 -18.03
C GLU A 209 -32.46 -12.62 -18.61
N LYS A 210 -31.96 -13.22 -19.70
CA LYS A 210 -30.79 -12.71 -20.42
C LYS A 210 -31.03 -11.31 -21.00
N ALA A 211 -32.21 -11.06 -21.57
CA ALA A 211 -32.58 -9.75 -22.08
C ALA A 211 -32.64 -8.70 -20.96
N LYS A 212 -33.34 -8.99 -19.86
CA LYS A 212 -33.41 -8.11 -18.68
C LYS A 212 -32.01 -7.82 -18.10
N ALA A 213 -31.15 -8.83 -18.00
CA ALA A 213 -29.78 -8.65 -17.53
C ALA A 213 -28.94 -7.79 -18.48
N ARG A 214 -29.16 -7.88 -19.79
CA ARG A 214 -28.50 -7.02 -20.78
C ARG A 214 -28.94 -5.56 -20.63
N ASP A 215 -30.24 -5.33 -20.46
CA ASP A 215 -30.78 -3.97 -20.36
C ASP A 215 -30.35 -3.30 -19.05
N LEU A 216 -30.35 -4.03 -17.93
CA LEU A 216 -29.77 -3.57 -16.66
C LEU A 216 -28.28 -3.21 -16.77
N ARG A 217 -27.49 -3.98 -17.55
CA ARG A 217 -26.07 -3.66 -17.79
C ARG A 217 -25.91 -2.39 -18.63
N LYS A 218 -26.79 -2.17 -19.62
CA LYS A 218 -26.80 -0.94 -20.43
C LYS A 218 -27.17 0.26 -19.57
N GLU A 219 -28.23 0.16 -18.78
CA GLU A 219 -28.67 1.22 -17.87
C GLU A 219 -27.58 1.58 -16.86
N LYS A 220 -26.91 0.57 -16.28
CA LYS A 220 -25.76 0.81 -15.39
C LYS A 220 -24.61 1.52 -16.10
N LYS A 221 -24.28 1.13 -17.34
CA LYS A 221 -23.24 1.79 -18.15
C LYS A 221 -23.59 3.27 -18.41
N ILE A 222 -24.83 3.53 -18.79
CA ILE A 222 -25.38 4.87 -19.01
C ILE A 222 -25.29 5.71 -17.72
N SER A 223 -25.72 5.15 -16.59
CA SER A 223 -25.65 5.83 -15.29
C SER A 223 -24.22 6.22 -14.90
N MET A 224 -23.26 5.31 -15.04
CA MET A 224 -21.85 5.59 -14.75
C MET A 224 -21.29 6.69 -15.67
N ALA A 225 -21.60 6.64 -16.97
CA ALA A 225 -21.16 7.65 -17.91
C ALA A 225 -21.78 9.03 -17.64
N LYS A 226 -23.05 9.10 -17.22
CA LYS A 226 -23.68 10.37 -16.79
C LYS A 226 -22.95 11.00 -15.60
N LYS A 227 -22.61 10.19 -14.58
CA LYS A 227 -21.91 10.69 -13.39
C LYS A 227 -20.59 11.37 -13.73
N VAL A 228 -19.76 10.77 -14.59
CA VAL A 228 -18.47 11.36 -14.95
C VAL A 228 -18.63 12.61 -15.80
N ILE A 229 -19.56 12.65 -16.74
CA ILE A 229 -19.82 13.84 -17.57
C ILE A 229 -20.33 15.00 -16.70
N GLU A 230 -21.24 14.71 -15.77
CA GLU A 230 -21.76 15.71 -14.84
C GLU A 230 -20.64 16.24 -13.92
N ARG A 231 -19.86 15.34 -13.30
CA ARG A 231 -18.75 15.75 -12.41
C ARG A 231 -17.68 16.54 -13.17
N TYR A 232 -17.27 16.08 -14.35
CA TYR A 232 -16.30 16.77 -15.21
C TYR A 232 -16.76 18.18 -15.60
N SER A 233 -18.06 18.38 -15.81
CA SER A 233 -18.61 19.68 -16.19
C SER A 233 -18.75 20.64 -15.01
N ARG A 234 -19.07 20.11 -13.82
CA ARG A 234 -19.41 20.91 -12.63
C ARG A 234 -18.21 21.19 -11.72
N ASP A 235 -17.28 20.25 -11.59
CA ASP A 235 -16.17 20.30 -10.65
C ASP A 235 -14.86 20.64 -11.39
N PRO A 236 -14.34 21.88 -11.25
CA PRO A 236 -13.12 22.30 -11.93
C PRO A 236 -11.87 21.55 -11.45
N ASP A 237 -11.81 21.16 -10.17
CA ASP A 237 -10.65 20.47 -9.59
C ASP A 237 -10.59 19.02 -10.06
N PHE A 238 -11.75 18.34 -10.07
CA PHE A 238 -11.86 17.01 -10.67
C PHE A 238 -11.51 17.03 -12.16
N ARG A 239 -12.01 18.04 -12.90
CA ARG A 239 -11.68 18.21 -14.32
C ARG A 239 -10.18 18.40 -14.52
N PHE A 240 -9.53 19.23 -13.71
CA PHE A 240 -8.09 19.46 -13.78
C PHE A 240 -7.30 18.16 -13.55
N LEU A 241 -7.61 17.43 -12.48
CA LEU A 241 -7.00 16.13 -12.20
C LEU A 241 -7.22 15.14 -13.36
N TYR A 242 -8.44 15.07 -13.89
CA TYR A 242 -8.80 14.19 -15.00
C TYR A 242 -7.97 14.47 -16.27
N GLU A 243 -7.80 15.75 -16.61
CA GLU A 243 -6.97 16.17 -17.74
C GLU A 243 -5.52 15.78 -17.53
N CYS A 244 -4.94 16.07 -16.35
CA CYS A 244 -3.56 15.70 -16.03
C CYS A 244 -3.32 14.18 -16.09
N VAL A 245 -4.26 13.36 -15.60
CA VAL A 245 -4.19 11.89 -15.74
C VAL A 245 -4.19 11.48 -17.20
N SER A 246 -5.08 12.07 -18.01
CA SER A 246 -5.20 11.75 -19.43
C SER A 246 -3.96 12.18 -20.23
N ASP A 247 -3.38 13.34 -19.90
CA ASP A 247 -2.14 13.85 -20.48
C ASP A 247 -0.95 12.95 -20.16
N LEU A 248 -0.81 12.53 -18.90
CA LEU A 248 0.28 11.63 -18.49
C LEU A 248 0.22 10.30 -19.25
N PHE A 249 -0.95 9.68 -19.36
CA PHE A 249 -1.10 8.47 -20.18
C PHE A 249 -0.74 8.73 -21.65
N ALA A 250 -1.23 9.83 -22.24
CA ALA A 250 -0.95 10.15 -23.63
C ALA A 250 0.54 10.37 -23.88
N ALA A 251 1.24 11.09 -23.00
CA ALA A 251 2.67 11.35 -23.09
C ALA A 251 3.48 10.05 -22.98
N CYS A 252 3.21 9.22 -21.97
CA CYS A 252 3.91 7.95 -21.80
C CYS A 252 3.67 6.99 -22.98
N LEU A 253 2.44 6.89 -23.48
CA LEU A 253 2.13 6.04 -24.63
C LEU A 253 2.82 6.50 -25.92
N LYS A 254 2.94 7.82 -26.14
CA LYS A 254 3.69 8.37 -27.28
C LYS A 254 5.16 7.97 -27.20
N SER A 255 5.78 8.17 -26.04
CA SER A 255 7.18 7.78 -25.80
C SER A 255 7.39 6.26 -25.91
N ASP A 256 6.50 5.45 -25.36
CA ASP A 256 6.53 3.99 -25.50
C ASP A 256 6.47 3.55 -26.98
N MET A 257 5.66 4.23 -27.79
CA MET A 257 5.58 3.96 -29.24
C MET A 257 6.85 4.39 -30.00
N GLU A 258 7.54 5.43 -29.56
CA GLU A 258 8.84 5.81 -30.12
C GLU A 258 9.90 4.75 -29.81
N PHE A 259 9.98 4.27 -28.55
CA PHE A 259 10.86 3.16 -28.19
C PHE A 259 10.54 1.87 -28.92
N LEU A 260 9.24 1.60 -29.17
CA LEU A 260 8.84 0.47 -30.00
C LEU A 260 9.37 0.61 -31.43
N LYS A 261 9.27 1.80 -32.03
CA LYS A 261 9.77 2.06 -33.39
C LYS A 261 11.30 1.98 -33.47
N SER A 262 12.02 2.38 -32.43
CA SER A 262 13.48 2.27 -32.35
C SER A 262 13.99 0.89 -31.91
N ASN A 263 13.10 -0.09 -31.72
CA ASN A 263 13.40 -1.43 -31.17
C ASN A 263 14.01 -1.41 -29.75
N GLU A 264 13.87 -0.32 -29.00
CA GLU A 264 14.32 -0.17 -27.61
C GLU A 264 13.30 -0.75 -26.62
N THR A 265 12.94 -2.02 -26.82
CA THR A 265 11.85 -2.71 -26.10
C THR A 265 12.00 -2.73 -24.57
N ARG A 266 13.23 -2.59 -24.04
CA ARG A 266 13.51 -2.54 -22.60
C ARG A 266 13.14 -1.20 -21.94
N LYS A 267 12.99 -0.12 -22.73
CA LYS A 267 12.61 1.21 -22.23
C LYS A 267 11.10 1.42 -22.19
N ILE A 268 10.32 0.52 -22.80
CA ILE A 268 8.87 0.58 -22.83
C ILE A 268 8.31 0.42 -21.41
N GLY A 269 7.52 1.40 -20.98
CA GLY A 269 6.87 1.43 -19.68
C GLY A 269 5.63 0.54 -19.57
N LEU A 270 4.96 0.64 -18.42
CA LEU A 270 3.72 -0.09 -18.13
C LEU A 270 2.44 0.73 -18.38
N ALA A 271 2.54 1.90 -19.03
CA ALA A 271 1.39 2.74 -19.31
C ALA A 271 0.35 1.99 -20.15
N ALA A 272 0.79 1.28 -21.20
CA ALA A 272 -0.10 0.46 -22.04
C ALA A 272 -0.79 -0.70 -21.27
N LYS A 273 -0.16 -1.25 -20.23
CA LYS A 273 -0.77 -2.28 -19.38
C LYS A 273 -2.00 -1.75 -18.64
N TRP A 274 -1.93 -0.52 -18.14
CA TRP A 274 -2.93 0.05 -17.26
C TRP A 274 -3.86 1.07 -17.93
N CYS A 275 -3.55 1.52 -19.14
CA CYS A 275 -4.44 2.34 -19.95
C CYS A 275 -5.79 1.62 -20.15
N PRO A 276 -6.93 2.25 -19.80
CA PRO A 276 -8.24 1.66 -19.99
C PRO A 276 -8.50 1.33 -21.47
N SER A 277 -8.81 0.06 -21.75
CA SER A 277 -9.30 -0.34 -23.08
C SER A 277 -10.76 0.09 -23.23
N ILE A 278 -11.22 0.22 -24.49
CA ILE A 278 -12.64 0.44 -24.80
C ILE A 278 -13.52 -0.58 -24.06
N ASP A 279 -14.58 -0.09 -23.41
CA ASP A 279 -15.54 -0.88 -22.64
C ASP A 279 -14.96 -1.66 -21.44
N SER A 280 -13.72 -1.37 -21.03
CA SER A 280 -13.17 -1.87 -19.77
C SER A 280 -13.95 -1.34 -18.56
N SER A 281 -13.78 -1.96 -17.39
CA SER A 281 -14.47 -1.51 -16.17
C SER A 281 -14.16 -0.06 -15.80
N PHE A 282 -12.91 0.39 -16.03
CA PHE A 282 -12.51 1.77 -15.79
C PHE A 282 -13.04 2.70 -16.88
N ASP A 283 -12.98 2.29 -18.15
CA ASP A 283 -13.48 3.12 -19.25
C ASP A 283 -15.00 3.38 -19.12
N LYS A 284 -15.76 2.36 -18.71
CA LYS A 284 -17.21 2.50 -18.47
C LYS A 284 -17.58 3.51 -17.38
N SER A 285 -16.69 3.75 -16.42
CA SER A 285 -16.93 4.68 -15.32
C SER A 285 -16.24 6.02 -15.50
N THR A 286 -15.11 6.07 -16.19
CA THR A 286 -14.26 7.27 -16.28
C THR A 286 -14.19 7.86 -17.69
N LEU A 287 -14.55 7.11 -18.73
CA LEU A 287 -14.40 7.49 -20.15
C LEU A 287 -12.96 7.89 -20.56
N LEU A 288 -11.95 7.53 -19.75
CA LEU A 288 -10.55 7.89 -19.98
C LEU A 288 -10.03 7.43 -21.34
N CYS A 289 -10.52 6.31 -21.88
CA CYS A 289 -10.10 5.84 -23.20
C CYS A 289 -10.38 6.90 -24.27
N GLU A 290 -11.52 7.58 -24.19
CA GLU A 290 -11.87 8.66 -25.13
C GLU A 290 -10.88 9.84 -25.02
N SER A 291 -10.65 10.33 -23.81
CA SER A 291 -9.76 11.47 -23.57
C SER A 291 -8.32 11.19 -24.02
N ILE A 292 -7.76 10.04 -23.61
CA ILE A 292 -6.40 9.62 -23.99
C ILE A 292 -6.29 9.47 -25.52
N SER A 293 -7.30 8.86 -26.16
CA SER A 293 -7.31 8.67 -27.62
C SER A 293 -7.28 10.01 -28.36
N ARG A 294 -8.06 10.99 -27.93
CA ARG A 294 -8.11 12.33 -28.53
C ARG A 294 -6.78 13.08 -28.39
N LYS A 295 -6.09 12.92 -27.26
CA LYS A 295 -4.76 13.54 -27.00
C LYS A 295 -3.64 12.90 -27.82
N ILE A 296 -3.76 11.61 -28.14
CA ILE A 296 -2.80 10.90 -29.02
C ILE A 296 -3.08 11.20 -30.49
N PHE A 297 -4.34 11.17 -30.90
CA PHE A 297 -4.79 11.35 -32.29
C PHE A 297 -5.56 12.66 -32.46
N SER A 298 -4.93 13.78 -32.13
CA SER A 298 -5.57 15.11 -32.22
C SER A 298 -5.82 15.50 -33.67
N ARG A 299 -6.92 16.22 -33.94
CA ARG A 299 -7.27 16.68 -35.30
C ARG A 299 -6.17 17.53 -35.94
N GLU A 300 -5.46 18.31 -35.12
CA GLU A 300 -4.35 19.16 -35.55
C GLU A 300 -3.20 18.36 -36.17
N ASN A 301 -2.94 17.15 -35.66
CA ASN A 301 -1.83 16.31 -36.11
C ASN A 301 -2.24 15.27 -37.16
N TYR A 302 -3.55 15.08 -37.38
CA TYR A 302 -4.12 14.02 -38.19
C TYR A 302 -5.24 14.57 -39.08
N PRO A 303 -4.89 15.09 -40.28
CA PRO A 303 -5.84 15.70 -41.22
C PRO A 303 -6.97 14.76 -41.65
N GLU A 304 -6.78 13.43 -41.54
CA GLU A 304 -7.84 12.45 -41.85
C GLU A 304 -9.08 12.54 -40.94
N TYR A 305 -9.01 13.34 -39.86
CA TYR A 305 -10.13 13.61 -38.97
C TYR A 305 -10.77 15.00 -39.19
N GLU A 306 -10.26 15.78 -40.13
CA GLU A 306 -10.86 17.06 -40.52
C GLU A 306 -12.25 16.83 -41.14
N GLY A 307 -13.24 17.64 -40.75
CA GLY A 307 -14.63 17.52 -41.21
C GLY A 307 -15.39 16.28 -40.70
N ILE A 308 -14.77 15.40 -39.90
CA ILE A 308 -15.48 14.27 -39.29
C ILE A 308 -16.30 14.75 -38.09
N ASP A 309 -17.54 14.27 -38.03
CA ASP A 309 -18.43 14.48 -36.88
C ASP A 309 -17.79 14.01 -35.56
N GLU A 310 -18.07 14.74 -34.48
CA GLU A 310 -17.47 14.51 -33.16
C GLU A 310 -17.65 13.09 -32.64
N GLU A 311 -18.79 12.46 -32.92
CA GLU A 311 -19.12 11.12 -32.46
C GLU A 311 -18.30 10.06 -33.20
N HIS A 312 -18.24 10.20 -34.52
CA HIS A 312 -17.49 9.29 -35.38
C HIS A 312 -15.99 9.45 -35.17
N TYR A 313 -15.52 10.68 -34.91
CA TYR A 313 -14.15 10.97 -34.52
C TYR A 313 -13.80 10.22 -33.21
N ALA A 314 -14.60 10.39 -32.15
CA ALA A 314 -14.39 9.71 -30.87
C ALA A 314 -14.36 8.18 -30.98
N TYR A 315 -15.22 7.61 -31.82
CA TYR A 315 -15.21 6.17 -32.11
C TYR A 315 -13.91 5.75 -32.82
N ARG A 316 -13.53 6.45 -33.89
CA ARG A 316 -12.34 6.13 -34.69
C ARG A 316 -11.06 6.19 -33.87
N VAL A 317 -10.86 7.24 -33.07
CA VAL A 317 -9.62 7.39 -32.30
C VAL A 317 -9.51 6.35 -31.19
N ARG A 318 -10.63 5.94 -30.56
CA ARG A 318 -10.63 4.87 -29.55
C ARG A 318 -10.29 3.50 -30.14
N ASP A 319 -10.84 3.18 -31.30
CA ASP A 319 -10.50 1.92 -31.98
C ASP A 319 -9.04 1.94 -32.45
N ARG A 320 -8.56 3.09 -32.95
CA ARG A 320 -7.15 3.28 -33.34
C ARG A 320 -6.20 3.15 -32.16
N LEU A 321 -6.49 3.76 -31.01
CA LEU A 321 -5.70 3.61 -29.77
C LEU A 321 -5.52 2.15 -29.41
N ARG A 322 -6.60 1.36 -29.48
CA ARG A 322 -6.54 -0.07 -29.21
C ARG A 322 -5.64 -0.79 -30.21
N LYS A 323 -5.86 -0.62 -31.50
CA LYS A 323 -5.19 -1.37 -32.58
C LYS A 323 -3.73 -0.98 -32.77
N ASP A 324 -3.46 0.32 -32.86
CA ASP A 324 -2.18 0.84 -33.31
C ASP A 324 -1.20 1.10 -32.16
N VAL A 325 -1.70 1.23 -30.92
CA VAL A 325 -0.87 1.55 -29.74
C VAL A 325 -0.92 0.44 -28.69
N LEU A 326 -2.10 0.15 -28.13
CA LEU A 326 -2.19 -0.75 -26.98
C LEU A 326 -1.86 -2.22 -27.33
N VAL A 327 -2.34 -2.73 -28.46
CA VAL A 327 -2.05 -4.10 -28.91
C VAL A 327 -0.55 -4.34 -29.15
N PRO A 328 0.16 -3.53 -29.96
CA PRO A 328 1.59 -3.76 -30.20
C PRO A 328 2.44 -3.59 -28.94
N LEU A 329 2.18 -2.58 -28.10
CA LEU A 329 2.90 -2.39 -26.84
C LEU A 329 2.68 -3.57 -25.88
N ARG A 330 1.43 -4.02 -25.70
CA ARG A 330 1.12 -5.17 -24.82
C ARG A 330 1.74 -6.48 -25.31
N LYS A 331 1.92 -6.64 -26.62
CA LYS A 331 2.60 -7.81 -27.20
C LYS A 331 4.07 -7.85 -26.79
N VAL A 332 4.78 -6.72 -26.85
CA VAL A 332 6.21 -6.63 -26.47
C VAL A 332 6.42 -6.75 -24.95
N LEU A 333 5.43 -6.34 -24.15
CA LEU A 333 5.47 -6.52 -22.70
C LEU A 333 5.35 -7.99 -22.26
N GLU A 334 4.93 -8.91 -23.15
CA GLU A 334 4.80 -10.36 -22.88
C GLU A 334 4.02 -10.67 -21.60
N LEU A 335 2.90 -9.95 -21.40
CA LEU A 335 2.08 -10.11 -20.21
C LEU A 335 1.36 -11.47 -20.19
N PRO A 336 1.32 -12.19 -19.05
CA PRO A 336 0.65 -13.51 -18.94
C PRO A 336 -0.80 -13.48 -19.43
N GLU A 337 -1.51 -12.38 -19.17
CA GLU A 337 -2.91 -12.18 -19.53
C GLU A 337 -3.14 -12.26 -21.05
N VAL A 338 -2.14 -11.88 -21.87
CA VAL A 338 -2.20 -11.95 -23.34
C VAL A 338 -2.20 -13.41 -23.81
N TYR A 339 -1.31 -14.24 -23.24
CA TYR A 339 -1.21 -15.66 -23.57
C TYR A 339 -2.40 -16.46 -23.04
N ILE A 340 -2.79 -16.20 -21.78
CA ILE A 340 -3.96 -16.84 -21.15
C ILE A 340 -5.23 -16.53 -21.94
N GLY A 341 -5.43 -15.27 -22.34
CA GLY A 341 -6.59 -14.85 -23.14
C GLY A 341 -6.63 -15.49 -24.53
N ALA A 342 -5.46 -15.80 -25.10
CA ALA A 342 -5.32 -16.49 -26.38
C ALA A 342 -5.28 -18.03 -26.25
N ASN A 343 -5.40 -18.57 -25.03
CA ASN A 343 -5.24 -19.99 -24.73
C ASN A 343 -3.89 -20.60 -25.19
N LYS A 344 -2.83 -19.78 -25.20
CA LYS A 344 -1.46 -20.15 -25.61
C LYS A 344 -0.55 -20.38 -24.40
N TRP A 345 -0.85 -21.41 -23.61
CA TRP A 345 -0.16 -21.71 -22.36
C TRP A 345 1.31 -22.12 -22.58
N ASP A 346 1.56 -22.87 -23.65
CA ASP A 346 2.83 -23.35 -24.16
C ASP A 346 3.86 -22.24 -24.50
N SER A 347 3.38 -21.00 -24.67
CA SER A 347 4.21 -19.85 -25.04
C SER A 347 4.50 -18.89 -23.86
N ILE A 348 4.02 -19.19 -22.64
CA ILE A 348 4.20 -18.29 -21.49
C ILE A 348 5.68 -18.25 -21.06
N PRO A 349 6.31 -17.07 -20.98
CA PRO A 349 7.68 -16.93 -20.48
C PRO A 349 7.69 -16.79 -18.94
N TYR A 350 7.75 -17.91 -18.21
CA TYR A 350 7.65 -17.92 -16.74
C TYR A 350 8.67 -17.04 -16.02
N ASN A 351 9.88 -16.92 -16.54
CA ASN A 351 10.95 -16.06 -16.02
C ASN A 351 10.62 -14.55 -16.07
N ARG A 352 9.68 -14.14 -16.92
CA ARG A 352 9.21 -12.74 -17.03
C ARG A 352 7.95 -12.47 -16.22
N VAL A 353 7.35 -13.49 -15.61
CA VAL A 353 6.11 -13.34 -14.84
C VAL A 353 6.41 -12.58 -13.55
N ALA A 354 5.77 -11.42 -13.39
CA ALA A 354 5.87 -10.62 -12.17
C ALA A 354 5.34 -11.37 -10.95
N SER A 355 5.89 -11.09 -9.75
CA SER A 355 5.58 -11.81 -8.51
C SER A 355 4.09 -11.86 -8.17
N ILE A 356 3.39 -10.74 -8.34
CA ILE A 356 1.94 -10.62 -8.12
C ILE A 356 1.17 -11.46 -9.16
N ALA A 357 1.60 -11.45 -10.42
CA ALA A 357 0.97 -12.26 -11.47
C ALA A 357 1.19 -13.76 -11.19
N MET A 358 2.37 -14.14 -10.71
CA MET A 358 2.67 -15.52 -10.29
C MET A 358 1.70 -15.97 -9.19
N LYS A 359 1.51 -15.15 -8.15
CA LYS A 359 0.56 -15.41 -7.05
C LYS A 359 -0.87 -15.65 -7.57
N PHE A 360 -1.33 -14.86 -8.55
CA PHE A 360 -2.69 -14.97 -9.07
C PHE A 360 -2.91 -16.12 -10.07
N TYR A 361 -1.89 -16.50 -10.82
CA TYR A 361 -2.03 -17.43 -11.95
C TYR A 361 -1.37 -18.80 -11.73
N LYS A 362 -0.61 -19.01 -10.64
CA LYS A 362 0.06 -20.29 -10.33
C LYS A 362 -0.87 -21.51 -10.45
N GLU A 363 -2.07 -21.46 -9.89
CA GLU A 363 -3.05 -22.57 -9.98
C GLU A 363 -3.47 -22.84 -11.43
N LYS A 364 -3.58 -21.80 -12.25
CA LYS A 364 -3.89 -21.95 -13.68
C LYS A 364 -2.71 -22.51 -14.46
N PHE A 365 -1.49 -22.12 -14.12
CA PHE A 365 -0.28 -22.68 -14.73
C PHE A 365 -0.18 -24.17 -14.43
N LEU A 366 -0.36 -24.57 -13.17
CA LEU A 366 -0.40 -25.99 -12.78
C LEU A 366 -1.52 -26.76 -13.49
N LYS A 367 -2.68 -26.14 -13.68
CA LYS A 367 -3.82 -26.78 -14.35
C LYS A 367 -3.60 -26.98 -15.85
N HIS A 368 -2.98 -26.02 -16.53
CA HIS A 368 -2.95 -25.96 -18.01
C HIS A 368 -1.59 -26.25 -18.63
N ASP A 369 -0.50 -26.15 -17.88
CA ASP A 369 0.88 -26.35 -18.35
C ASP A 369 1.79 -26.86 -17.23
N LYS A 370 1.34 -27.95 -16.59
CA LYS A 370 1.98 -28.53 -15.40
C LYS A 370 3.46 -28.85 -15.62
N ASP A 371 3.78 -29.55 -16.71
CA ASP A 371 5.12 -30.10 -16.91
C ASP A 371 6.18 -29.01 -17.13
N ARG A 372 5.89 -27.99 -17.97
CA ARG A 372 6.80 -26.85 -18.16
C ARG A 372 6.92 -26.01 -16.89
N PHE A 373 5.80 -25.83 -16.16
CA PHE A 373 5.82 -25.04 -14.94
C PHE A 373 6.63 -25.74 -13.84
N SER A 374 6.45 -27.04 -13.62
CA SER A 374 7.24 -27.82 -12.68
C SER A 374 8.72 -27.80 -13.03
N LYS A 375 9.08 -28.00 -14.31
CA LYS A 375 10.47 -27.88 -14.77
C LYS A 375 11.04 -26.48 -14.51
N TYR A 376 10.25 -25.43 -14.73
CA TYR A 376 10.66 -24.07 -14.40
C TYR A 376 10.94 -23.90 -12.90
N LEU A 377 10.12 -24.46 -12.01
CA LEU A 377 10.37 -24.41 -10.55
C LEU A 377 11.63 -25.17 -10.15
N GLU A 378 11.90 -26.33 -10.77
CA GLU A 378 13.15 -27.07 -10.59
C GLU A 378 14.37 -26.27 -11.06
N ASP A 379 14.27 -25.61 -12.23
CA ASP A 379 15.33 -24.75 -12.75
C ASP A 379 15.57 -23.54 -11.83
N VAL A 380 14.52 -22.97 -11.21
CA VAL A 380 14.67 -21.91 -10.19
C VAL A 380 15.34 -22.46 -8.94
N LYS A 381 14.94 -23.63 -8.43
CA LYS A 381 15.56 -24.29 -7.28
C LYS A 381 17.04 -24.62 -7.53
N ALA A 382 17.38 -24.99 -8.76
CA ALA A 382 18.75 -25.25 -9.19
C ALA A 382 19.55 -23.97 -9.51
N GLY A 383 18.95 -22.78 -9.41
CA GLY A 383 19.61 -21.50 -9.71
C GLY A 383 19.83 -21.21 -11.20
N LYS A 384 19.25 -22.01 -12.11
CA LYS A 384 19.31 -21.81 -13.57
C LYS A 384 18.34 -20.76 -14.07
N SER A 385 17.31 -20.47 -13.29
CA SER A 385 16.28 -19.47 -13.58
C SER A 385 15.98 -18.65 -12.32
N THR A 386 15.21 -17.57 -12.47
CA THR A 386 14.82 -16.68 -11.37
C THR A 386 13.32 -16.52 -11.31
N ILE A 387 12.78 -16.53 -10.09
CA ILE A 387 11.38 -16.17 -9.81
C ILE A 387 11.31 -14.75 -9.27
N ALA A 388 10.33 -13.96 -9.70
CA ALA A 388 10.12 -12.63 -9.13
C ALA A 388 9.48 -12.73 -7.73
N ALA A 389 10.05 -12.00 -6.76
CA ALA A 389 9.51 -11.87 -5.39
C ALA A 389 9.37 -10.41 -4.91
N GLY A 390 10.00 -9.44 -5.59
CA GLY A 390 10.19 -8.09 -5.07
C GLY A 390 8.91 -7.36 -4.59
N ALA A 391 7.80 -7.49 -5.32
CA ALA A 391 6.56 -6.79 -5.00
C ALA A 391 5.64 -7.51 -3.98
N LEU A 392 5.97 -8.74 -3.56
CA LEU A 392 5.20 -9.46 -2.53
C LEU A 392 5.68 -9.08 -1.14
N LEU A 393 4.75 -8.92 -0.20
CA LEU A 393 5.09 -8.71 1.21
C LEU A 393 5.36 -10.06 1.91
N PRO A 394 6.18 -10.10 2.98
CA PRO A 394 6.52 -11.36 3.66
C PRO A 394 5.28 -12.14 4.11
N HIS A 395 4.33 -11.47 4.76
CA HIS A 395 3.07 -12.06 5.21
C HIS A 395 2.20 -12.58 4.04
N GLU A 396 2.32 -11.97 2.85
CA GLU A 396 1.59 -12.41 1.66
C GLU A 396 2.15 -13.70 1.06
N ILE A 397 3.42 -14.02 1.31
CA ILE A 397 4.07 -15.26 0.88
C ILE A 397 3.66 -16.39 1.84
N ILE A 398 3.80 -16.18 3.15
CA ILE A 398 3.46 -17.22 4.14
C ILE A 398 1.96 -17.51 4.18
N ALA A 399 1.10 -16.53 3.92
CA ALA A 399 -0.34 -16.74 3.84
C ALA A 399 -0.76 -17.65 2.68
N GLU A 400 0.12 -17.90 1.70
CA GLU A 400 -0.14 -18.85 0.63
C GLU A 400 0.20 -20.29 1.02
N LEU A 401 1.09 -20.49 2.00
CA LEU A 401 1.38 -21.82 2.56
C LEU A 401 0.15 -22.38 3.28
N ASN A 402 -0.56 -21.53 4.02
CA ASN A 402 -1.76 -21.94 4.78
C ASN A 402 -2.98 -22.26 3.90
N LYS A 403 -2.92 -21.97 2.59
CA LYS A 403 -4.03 -22.21 1.63
C LYS A 403 -3.73 -23.34 0.66
N ALA A 404 -2.50 -23.84 0.65
CA ALA A 404 -2.05 -24.79 -0.34
C ALA A 404 -2.40 -26.20 0.13
N ASP A 405 -3.28 -26.87 -0.61
CA ASP A 405 -3.46 -28.32 -0.53
C ASP A 405 -2.49 -29.06 -1.50
N ASP A 406 -1.68 -28.30 -2.26
CA ASP A 406 -0.81 -28.79 -3.33
C ASP A 406 0.66 -28.41 -3.07
N GLU A 407 1.52 -29.42 -3.00
CA GLU A 407 2.96 -29.31 -2.77
C GLU A 407 3.66 -28.35 -3.76
N GLN A 408 3.23 -28.31 -5.02
CA GLN A 408 3.82 -27.39 -6.01
C GLN A 408 3.48 -25.93 -5.70
N VAL A 409 2.33 -25.66 -5.07
CA VAL A 409 1.93 -24.30 -4.65
C VAL A 409 2.75 -23.85 -3.45
N GLU A 410 3.02 -24.75 -2.50
CA GLU A 410 3.94 -24.50 -1.38
C GLU A 410 5.35 -24.20 -1.90
N GLN A 411 5.82 -24.98 -2.88
CA GLN A 411 7.13 -24.79 -3.50
C GLN A 411 7.30 -23.40 -4.13
N VAL A 412 6.25 -22.85 -4.76
CA VAL A 412 6.29 -21.47 -5.31
C VAL A 412 6.52 -20.46 -4.19
N ALA A 413 5.83 -20.58 -3.06
CA ALA A 413 5.97 -19.66 -1.93
C ALA A 413 7.37 -19.76 -1.30
N GLU A 414 7.89 -20.97 -1.11
CA GLU A 414 9.26 -21.24 -0.62
C GLU A 414 10.31 -20.57 -1.53
N LEU A 415 10.23 -20.77 -2.85
CA LEU A 415 11.18 -20.17 -3.80
C LEU A 415 11.07 -18.64 -3.83
N GLN A 416 9.86 -18.08 -3.67
CA GLN A 416 9.66 -16.62 -3.57
C GLN A 416 10.25 -16.06 -2.27
N TRP A 417 10.13 -16.78 -1.15
CA TRP A 417 10.75 -16.42 0.11
C TRP A 417 12.27 -16.42 0.01
N GLN A 418 12.85 -17.51 -0.49
CA GLN A 418 14.30 -17.64 -0.67
C GLN A 418 14.85 -16.54 -1.58
N ARG A 419 14.16 -16.24 -2.69
CA ARG A 419 14.53 -15.10 -3.54
C ARG A 419 14.51 -13.78 -2.78
N MET A 420 13.46 -13.52 -2.00
CA MET A 420 13.31 -12.29 -1.22
C MET A 420 14.43 -12.13 -0.18
N VAL A 421 14.75 -13.20 0.56
CA VAL A 421 15.85 -13.22 1.53
C VAL A 421 17.18 -12.96 0.82
N ASN A 422 17.45 -13.65 -0.29
CA ASN A 422 18.67 -13.45 -1.07
C ASN A 422 18.80 -12.03 -1.62
N ASP A 423 17.71 -11.43 -2.12
CA ASP A 423 17.69 -10.04 -2.59
C ASP A 423 18.00 -9.03 -1.48
N LEU A 424 17.62 -9.32 -0.24
CA LEU A 424 17.96 -8.48 0.93
C LEU A 424 19.40 -8.70 1.39
N LEU A 425 19.86 -9.96 1.47
CA LEU A 425 21.24 -10.31 1.81
C LEU A 425 22.26 -9.70 0.83
N GLN A 426 21.90 -9.56 -0.45
CA GLN A 426 22.72 -8.88 -1.45
C GLN A 426 22.86 -7.37 -1.19
N LYS A 427 21.89 -6.75 -0.52
CA LYS A 427 21.93 -5.32 -0.17
C LYS A 427 22.66 -5.06 1.13
N GLY A 428 22.66 -6.04 2.02
CA GLY A 428 23.34 -5.99 3.29
C GLY A 428 22.78 -7.01 4.26
N LYS A 429 23.32 -7.03 5.47
CA LYS A 429 22.86 -7.94 6.53
C LYS A 429 22.41 -7.17 7.76
N LEU A 430 21.57 -7.83 8.56
CA LEU A 430 21.20 -7.33 9.88
C LEU A 430 22.26 -7.80 10.88
N ARG A 431 23.27 -6.96 11.10
CA ARG A 431 24.39 -7.28 12.00
C ARG A 431 23.94 -7.18 13.45
N ASN A 432 24.05 -8.31 14.16
CA ASN A 432 23.66 -8.44 15.56
C ASN A 432 22.26 -7.89 15.87
N CYS A 433 21.29 -8.19 15.01
CA CYS A 433 19.90 -7.82 15.24
C CYS A 433 19.11 -9.00 15.78
N MET A 434 18.06 -8.69 16.54
CA MET A 434 17.14 -9.70 17.05
C MET A 434 15.70 -9.22 16.98
N ALA A 435 14.79 -10.13 16.68
CA ALA A 435 13.37 -9.87 16.64
C ALA A 435 12.70 -10.32 17.94
N ILE A 436 11.73 -9.52 18.37
CA ILE A 436 10.72 -9.85 19.38
C ILE A 436 9.38 -9.88 18.64
N SER A 437 8.78 -11.06 18.56
CA SER A 437 7.57 -11.30 17.77
C SER A 437 6.35 -11.39 18.67
N ASP A 438 5.44 -10.43 18.55
CA ASP A 438 4.13 -10.48 19.20
C ASP A 438 3.16 -11.38 18.42
N VAL A 439 2.75 -12.47 19.06
CA VAL A 439 1.75 -13.43 18.56
C VAL A 439 0.53 -13.51 19.49
N SER A 440 0.31 -12.44 20.27
CA SER A 440 -0.81 -12.34 21.20
C SER A 440 -2.17 -12.24 20.54
N GLY A 441 -3.23 -12.39 21.34
CA GLY A 441 -4.61 -12.33 20.86
C GLY A 441 -4.99 -11.01 20.17
N SER A 442 -4.43 -9.86 20.57
CA SER A 442 -4.72 -8.56 19.96
C SER A 442 -4.17 -8.45 18.53
N MET A 443 -3.12 -9.23 18.21
CA MET A 443 -2.51 -9.31 16.90
C MET A 443 -3.32 -10.17 15.91
N HIS A 444 -4.44 -10.77 16.33
CA HIS A 444 -5.20 -11.73 15.54
C HIS A 444 -5.47 -11.28 14.09
N GLY A 445 -5.23 -12.18 13.14
CA GLY A 445 -5.41 -11.96 11.71
C GLY A 445 -4.13 -11.51 11.01
N ILE A 446 -4.21 -10.46 10.20
CA ILE A 446 -3.07 -10.01 9.37
C ILE A 446 -1.89 -9.50 10.23
N PRO A 447 -2.08 -8.71 11.31
CA PRO A 447 -0.96 -8.24 12.12
C PRO A 447 -0.07 -9.38 12.67
N MET A 448 -0.67 -10.47 13.17
CA MET A 448 0.05 -11.66 13.64
C MET A 448 0.85 -12.30 12.50
N GLU A 449 0.25 -12.50 11.32
CA GLU A 449 0.98 -13.05 10.16
C GLU A 449 2.15 -12.13 9.73
N VAL A 450 2.02 -10.82 9.93
CA VAL A 450 3.11 -9.87 9.67
C VAL A 450 4.21 -9.99 10.72
N SER A 451 3.86 -10.09 12.00
CA SER A 451 4.80 -10.31 13.11
C SER A 451 5.60 -11.59 12.89
N VAL A 452 4.92 -12.71 12.60
CA VAL A 452 5.55 -14.00 12.28
C VAL A 452 6.48 -13.88 11.08
N ALA A 453 6.00 -13.31 9.96
CA ALA A 453 6.80 -13.21 8.76
C ALA A 453 8.04 -12.31 8.95
N LEU A 454 7.89 -11.15 9.60
CA LEU A 454 9.03 -10.25 9.84
C LEU A 454 10.00 -10.82 10.88
N GLY A 455 9.50 -11.53 11.91
CA GLY A 455 10.32 -12.24 12.87
C GLY A 455 11.20 -13.31 12.24
N VAL A 456 10.62 -14.18 11.40
CA VAL A 456 11.37 -15.19 10.64
C VAL A 456 12.34 -14.53 9.67
N LEU A 457 11.94 -13.43 9.01
CA LEU A 457 12.79 -12.70 8.08
C LEU A 457 14.03 -12.09 8.78
N VAL A 458 13.86 -11.43 9.92
CA VAL A 458 14.98 -10.90 10.71
C VAL A 458 15.89 -12.04 11.16
N SER A 459 15.31 -13.15 11.64
CA SER A 459 16.05 -14.35 12.06
C SER A 459 16.91 -14.95 10.94
N ASP A 460 16.39 -15.00 9.70
CA ASP A 460 17.11 -15.48 8.51
C ASP A 460 18.20 -14.49 8.02
N LEU A 461 17.97 -13.18 8.18
CA LEU A 461 18.89 -12.10 7.78
C LEU A 461 20.00 -11.81 8.81
N SER A 462 19.79 -12.21 10.07
CA SER A 462 20.76 -11.99 11.15
C SER A 462 22.01 -12.84 10.99
N GLU A 463 23.15 -12.31 11.45
CA GLU A 463 24.43 -13.01 11.47
C GLU A 463 24.59 -13.92 12.69
N LYS A 464 25.53 -14.88 12.62
CA LYS A 464 25.95 -15.66 13.80
C LYS A 464 26.57 -14.70 14.83
N PRO A 465 26.31 -14.85 16.15
CA PRO A 465 25.68 -16.00 16.81
C PRO A 465 24.14 -15.94 16.88
N TRP A 466 23.50 -14.86 16.44
CA TRP A 466 22.07 -14.61 16.62
C TRP A 466 21.18 -15.18 15.53
N LYS A 467 21.76 -15.56 14.38
CA LYS A 467 21.06 -16.21 13.27
C LYS A 467 20.16 -17.36 13.74
N GLY A 468 18.93 -17.38 13.22
CA GLY A 468 17.96 -18.42 13.52
C GLY A 468 17.26 -18.25 14.87
N LYS A 469 17.50 -17.17 15.63
CA LYS A 469 16.92 -16.97 16.96
C LYS A 469 15.97 -15.79 17.01
N LEU A 470 15.03 -15.85 17.94
CA LEU A 470 14.10 -14.76 18.26
C LEU A 470 13.71 -14.81 19.75
N ILE A 471 13.12 -13.73 20.24
CA ILE A 471 12.61 -13.63 21.61
C ILE A 471 11.08 -13.62 21.59
N THR A 472 10.47 -14.35 22.53
CA THR A 472 9.01 -14.36 22.71
C THR A 472 8.49 -13.05 23.30
N PHE A 473 7.31 -12.64 22.85
CA PHE A 473 6.56 -11.52 23.44
C PHE A 473 5.76 -12.02 24.66
N SER A 474 6.37 -11.94 25.85
CA SER A 474 5.81 -12.51 27.09
C SER A 474 6.34 -11.79 28.33
N GLU A 475 5.57 -11.81 29.42
CA GLU A 475 5.99 -11.42 30.77
C GLU A 475 7.25 -12.14 31.23
N SER A 476 7.48 -13.34 30.69
CA SER A 476 8.68 -14.15 30.90
C SER A 476 9.32 -14.45 29.55
N PRO A 477 10.05 -13.49 28.96
CA PRO A 477 10.59 -13.62 27.62
C PRO A 477 11.63 -14.76 27.56
N LYS A 478 11.59 -15.54 26.48
CA LYS A 478 12.50 -16.66 26.23
C LYS A 478 13.20 -16.46 24.89
N LEU A 479 14.50 -16.74 24.86
CA LEU A 479 15.29 -16.80 23.64
C LEU A 479 15.14 -18.19 23.03
N THR A 480 14.58 -18.26 21.83
CA THR A 480 14.26 -19.52 21.16
C THR A 480 14.97 -19.62 19.82
N LEU A 481 15.42 -20.82 19.48
CA LEU A 481 15.87 -21.16 18.14
C LEU A 481 14.65 -21.53 17.29
N VAL A 482 14.50 -20.92 16.12
CA VAL A 482 13.42 -21.25 15.18
C VAL A 482 13.70 -22.63 14.58
N GLU A 483 12.84 -23.58 14.88
CA GLU A 483 12.91 -24.95 14.34
C GLU A 483 12.12 -25.04 13.02
N GLY A 484 12.55 -25.94 12.14
CA GLY A 484 11.90 -26.20 10.84
C GLY A 484 12.86 -26.19 9.65
N GLU A 485 12.69 -27.16 8.75
CA GLU A 485 13.48 -27.30 7.53
C GLU A 485 12.99 -26.39 6.39
N ASN A 486 11.68 -26.15 6.34
CA ASN A 486 11.01 -25.33 5.34
C ASN A 486 10.32 -24.11 5.97
N LEU A 487 9.87 -23.16 5.14
CA LEU A 487 9.23 -21.93 5.62
C LEU A 487 7.93 -22.21 6.38
N LYS A 488 7.19 -23.25 6.01
CA LYS A 488 5.92 -23.62 6.66
C LYS A 488 6.17 -23.98 8.12
N GLU A 489 7.04 -24.94 8.37
CA GLU A 489 7.44 -25.38 9.72
C GLU A 489 7.99 -24.22 10.55
N LYS A 490 8.89 -23.40 9.97
CA LYS A 490 9.42 -22.22 10.67
C LYS A 490 8.31 -21.25 11.09
N THR A 491 7.34 -21.00 10.21
CA THR A 491 6.23 -20.08 10.52
C THR A 491 5.23 -20.68 11.50
N GLU A 492 4.96 -21.98 11.44
CA GLU A 492 4.14 -22.71 12.41
C GLU A 492 4.78 -22.67 13.79
N PHE A 493 6.08 -22.96 13.89
CA PHE A 493 6.84 -22.84 15.13
C PHE A 493 6.69 -21.47 15.78
N VAL A 494 6.81 -20.39 15.00
CA VAL A 494 6.68 -19.01 15.51
C VAL A 494 5.24 -18.67 15.89
N ARG A 495 4.23 -19.19 15.19
CA ARG A 495 2.82 -18.98 15.54
C ARG A 495 2.44 -19.64 16.86
N ASP A 496 3.01 -20.81 17.13
CA ASP A 496 2.66 -21.64 18.29
C ASP A 496 3.47 -21.29 19.54
N MET A 497 4.32 -20.26 19.48
CA MET A 497 5.11 -19.83 20.62
C MET A 497 4.24 -19.33 21.77
N GLU A 498 4.68 -19.61 22.99
CA GLU A 498 4.06 -19.07 24.19
C GLU A 498 4.09 -17.52 24.16
N TRP A 499 2.91 -16.92 24.20
CA TRP A 499 2.72 -15.49 24.42
C TRP A 499 2.11 -15.25 25.81
N GLY A 500 2.63 -14.26 26.53
CA GLY A 500 2.34 -14.04 27.95
C GLY A 500 1.48 -12.81 28.23
N GLY A 501 0.73 -12.30 27.25
CA GLY A 501 -0.12 -11.11 27.38
C GLY A 501 0.63 -9.78 27.14
N ASN A 502 1.78 -9.56 27.78
CA ASN A 502 2.62 -8.36 27.59
C ASN A 502 4.10 -8.74 27.42
N THR A 503 4.99 -7.75 27.26
CA THR A 503 6.44 -7.96 27.28
C THR A 503 7.11 -7.05 28.30
N ASP A 504 7.93 -7.64 29.17
CA ASP A 504 8.79 -6.93 30.10
C ASP A 504 10.16 -6.70 29.45
N PHE A 505 10.43 -5.45 29.04
CA PHE A 505 11.70 -5.12 28.39
C PHE A 505 12.89 -5.25 29.34
N GLN A 506 12.75 -4.98 30.65
CA GLN A 506 13.85 -5.18 31.60
C GLN A 506 14.33 -6.63 31.58
N LYS A 507 13.39 -7.59 31.56
CA LYS A 507 13.73 -9.02 31.46
C LYS A 507 14.33 -9.40 30.11
N VAL A 508 13.89 -8.78 29.01
CA VAL A 508 14.51 -8.97 27.69
C VAL A 508 15.99 -8.56 27.73
N PHE A 509 16.29 -7.37 28.25
CA PHE A 509 17.67 -6.89 28.37
C PHE A 509 18.49 -7.74 29.36
N ASP A 510 17.89 -8.19 30.47
CA ASP A 510 18.54 -9.10 31.41
C ASP A 510 18.88 -10.45 30.76
N LEU A 511 18.00 -10.99 29.92
CA LEU A 511 18.22 -12.23 29.16
C LEU A 511 19.38 -12.07 28.16
N ILE A 512 19.40 -10.96 27.43
CA ILE A 512 20.47 -10.65 26.48
C ILE A 512 21.82 -10.54 27.22
N LEU A 513 21.83 -9.83 28.35
CA LEU A 513 23.01 -9.64 29.17
C LEU A 513 23.50 -10.96 29.78
N LYS A 514 22.57 -11.82 30.22
CA LYS A 514 22.88 -13.17 30.70
C LYS A 514 23.59 -13.98 29.62
N VAL A 515 23.03 -14.04 28.41
CA VAL A 515 23.64 -14.76 27.28
C VAL A 515 25.01 -14.17 26.92
N ALA A 516 25.16 -12.85 26.97
CA ALA A 516 26.44 -12.18 26.68
C ALA A 516 27.53 -12.52 27.71
N VAL A 517 27.18 -12.51 28.99
CA VAL A 517 28.12 -12.84 30.08
C VAL A 517 28.46 -14.34 30.08
N GLU A 518 27.47 -15.22 29.98
CA GLU A 518 27.70 -16.68 29.95
C GLU A 518 28.45 -17.12 28.69
N GLY A 519 28.17 -16.49 27.54
CA GLY A 519 28.83 -16.75 26.27
C GLY A 519 30.17 -16.04 26.10
N ASN A 520 30.60 -15.21 27.06
CA ASN A 520 31.78 -14.34 26.98
C ASN A 520 31.87 -13.60 25.63
N LEU A 521 30.75 -12.99 25.23
CA LEU A 521 30.63 -12.33 23.92
C LEU A 521 31.54 -11.11 23.84
N LYS A 522 32.16 -10.90 22.69
CA LYS A 522 32.85 -9.64 22.44
C LYS A 522 31.84 -8.52 22.20
N PRO A 523 32.17 -7.24 22.48
CA PRO A 523 31.28 -6.11 22.18
C PRO A 523 30.78 -6.10 20.73
N GLU A 524 31.61 -6.52 19.77
CA GLU A 524 31.25 -6.57 18.35
C GLU A 524 30.25 -7.69 18.01
N GLN A 525 30.04 -8.64 18.93
CA GLN A 525 29.06 -9.73 18.79
C GLN A 525 27.78 -9.43 19.58
N MET A 526 27.76 -8.35 20.35
CA MET A 526 26.60 -7.95 21.15
C MET A 526 25.45 -7.50 20.25
N ILE A 527 24.22 -7.77 20.68
CA ILE A 527 23.02 -7.30 19.97
C ILE A 527 23.05 -5.78 19.90
N LYS A 528 22.99 -5.24 18.69
CA LYS A 528 22.96 -3.79 18.45
C LYS A 528 21.54 -3.27 18.34
N ARG A 529 20.62 -4.06 17.76
CA ARG A 529 19.22 -3.62 17.55
C ARG A 529 18.20 -4.72 17.86
N LEU A 530 17.15 -4.31 18.55
CA LEU A 530 15.97 -5.11 18.86
C LEU A 530 14.78 -4.62 18.04
N PHE A 531 14.23 -5.47 17.19
CA PHE A 531 13.00 -5.20 16.44
C PHE A 531 11.80 -5.72 17.20
N VAL A 532 10.92 -4.83 17.64
CA VAL A 532 9.70 -5.19 18.37
C VAL A 532 8.52 -5.11 17.42
N PHE A 533 8.01 -6.26 16.99
CA PHE A 533 6.84 -6.36 16.12
C PHE A 533 5.58 -6.54 16.96
N SER A 534 4.77 -5.50 17.13
CA SER A 534 3.60 -5.49 18.05
C SER A 534 2.56 -4.42 17.62
N ASP A 535 1.39 -4.40 18.26
CA ASP A 535 0.39 -3.33 18.15
C ASP A 535 0.67 -2.09 19.03
N MET A 536 1.79 -2.13 19.77
CA MET A 536 2.26 -1.09 20.69
C MET A 536 1.37 -0.89 21.93
N GLU A 537 0.41 -1.79 22.18
CA GLU A 537 -0.47 -1.73 23.36
C GLU A 537 0.15 -2.48 24.53
N PHE A 538 1.35 -2.05 24.94
CA PHE A 538 2.06 -2.69 26.04
C PHE A 538 1.33 -2.49 27.38
N ASP A 539 1.05 -3.58 28.09
CA ASP A 539 0.60 -3.53 29.48
C ASP A 539 1.84 -3.34 30.35
N GLN A 540 1.98 -2.16 30.96
CA GLN A 540 3.07 -1.84 31.90
C GLN A 540 4.43 -2.43 31.47
N ALA A 541 4.91 -2.09 30.27
CA ALA A 541 6.26 -2.47 29.83
C ALA A 541 7.35 -2.07 30.85
N SER A 542 7.06 -1.03 31.65
CA SER A 542 7.66 -0.82 32.97
C SER A 542 6.75 0.00 33.90
N MET A 543 7.05 -0.01 35.21
CA MET A 543 6.38 0.83 36.22
C MET A 543 6.87 2.29 36.24
N SER A 544 7.88 2.65 35.42
CA SER A 544 8.55 3.95 35.41
C SER A 544 8.56 4.59 34.02
N PRO A 545 8.82 5.91 33.90
CA PRO A 545 9.08 6.53 32.59
C PRO A 545 10.24 5.82 31.86
N TRP A 546 10.16 5.74 30.52
CA TRP A 546 11.18 5.09 29.69
C TRP A 546 12.60 5.57 29.96
N GLU A 547 12.79 6.87 30.23
CA GLU A 547 14.10 7.43 30.58
C GLU A 547 14.69 6.75 31.82
N THR A 548 13.89 6.59 32.88
CA THR A 548 14.29 5.90 34.12
C THR A 548 14.60 4.42 33.86
N ASP A 549 13.83 3.79 32.98
CA ASP A 549 13.99 2.37 32.63
C ASP A 549 15.26 2.12 31.80
N TYR A 550 15.52 3.02 30.86
CA TYR A 550 16.72 3.01 30.04
C TYR A 550 17.96 3.27 30.88
N ASP A 551 17.92 4.20 31.83
CA ASP A 551 19.03 4.45 32.76
C ASP A 551 19.36 3.21 33.61
N VAL A 552 18.34 2.45 34.03
CA VAL A 552 18.52 1.17 34.72
C VAL A 552 19.21 0.15 33.82
N ILE A 553 18.81 0.06 32.54
CA ILE A 553 19.44 -0.83 31.55
C ILE A 553 20.90 -0.42 31.32
N VAL A 554 21.17 0.87 31.12
CA VAL A 554 22.51 1.43 30.93
C VAL A 554 23.40 1.07 32.12
N LYS A 555 22.90 1.25 33.34
CA LYS A 555 23.63 0.89 34.57
C LYS A 555 23.95 -0.60 34.63
N LYS A 556 22.97 -1.47 34.34
CA LYS A 556 23.16 -2.94 34.33
C LYS A 556 24.23 -3.36 33.31
N PHE A 557 24.18 -2.81 32.10
CA PHE A 557 25.14 -3.12 31.04
C PHE A 557 26.54 -2.62 31.37
N THR A 558 26.65 -1.40 31.88
CA THR A 558 27.92 -0.79 32.30
C THR A 558 28.59 -1.63 33.40
N GLN A 559 27.83 -2.07 34.40
CA GLN A 559 28.33 -2.91 35.50
C GLN A 559 28.87 -4.28 35.04
N ARG A 560 28.43 -4.77 33.88
CA ARG A 560 28.86 -6.05 33.30
C ARG A 560 29.90 -5.89 32.17
N GLY A 561 30.38 -4.67 31.92
CA GLY A 561 31.41 -4.38 30.90
C GLY A 561 30.88 -4.16 29.48
N TYR A 562 29.58 -3.94 29.31
CA TYR A 562 28.92 -3.74 28.00
C TYR A 562 28.26 -2.35 27.86
N GLY A 563 28.72 -1.37 28.63
CA GLY A 563 28.12 -0.02 28.65
C GLY A 563 28.15 0.71 27.29
N ASP A 564 29.14 0.40 26.44
CA ASP A 564 29.29 1.03 25.12
C ASP A 564 28.50 0.34 24.00
N VAL A 565 27.85 -0.79 24.28
CA VAL A 565 27.13 -1.64 23.30
C VAL A 565 25.74 -2.02 23.78
N ILE A 566 24.99 -1.02 24.21
CA ILE A 566 23.60 -1.18 24.66
C ILE A 566 22.69 -1.32 23.43
N PRO A 567 21.85 -2.37 23.33
CA PRO A 567 20.94 -2.53 22.22
C PRO A 567 19.98 -1.34 22.07
N GLN A 568 19.87 -0.83 20.85
CA GLN A 568 18.85 0.14 20.45
C GLN A 568 17.54 -0.60 20.12
N ILE A 569 16.40 0.10 20.19
CA ILE A 569 15.08 -0.51 19.98
C ILE A 569 14.40 0.09 18.76
N VAL A 570 13.89 -0.77 17.88
CA VAL A 570 13.02 -0.40 16.76
C VAL A 570 11.62 -0.88 17.10
N PHE A 571 10.76 0.04 17.54
CA PHE A 571 9.34 -0.23 17.73
C PHE A 571 8.65 -0.24 16.38
N TRP A 572 8.08 -1.39 16.03
CA TRP A 572 7.43 -1.60 14.74
C TRP A 572 5.94 -1.83 14.93
N ASN A 573 5.15 -0.79 14.68
CA ASN A 573 3.71 -0.83 14.87
C ASN A 573 3.00 -1.56 13.71
N LEU A 574 2.23 -2.60 14.07
CA LEU A 574 1.50 -3.46 13.15
C LEU A 574 -0.03 -3.28 13.20
N ARG A 575 -0.56 -2.46 14.12
CA ARG A 575 -2.01 -2.24 14.26
C ARG A 575 -2.29 -0.78 14.62
N HIS A 576 -3.44 -0.29 14.19
CA HIS A 576 -3.86 1.06 14.55
C HIS A 576 -4.13 1.10 16.05
N SER A 577 -3.34 1.89 16.78
CA SER A 577 -3.47 2.12 18.22
C SER A 577 -3.22 3.60 18.51
N ARG A 578 -3.60 4.05 19.71
CA ARG A 578 -3.30 5.41 20.20
C ARG A 578 -1.97 5.49 20.94
N ALA A 579 -1.29 4.37 21.08
CA ALA A 579 -0.12 4.21 21.94
C ALA A 579 1.15 4.68 21.23
N THR A 580 1.83 5.65 21.83
CA THR A 580 3.14 6.10 21.37
C THR A 580 4.17 5.73 22.44
N PRO A 581 5.09 4.79 22.18
CA PRO A 581 5.96 4.26 23.23
C PRO A 581 6.99 5.29 23.70
N VAL A 582 7.43 6.20 22.83
CA VAL A 582 8.47 7.20 23.13
C VAL A 582 8.22 8.55 22.45
N PRO A 583 8.74 9.67 22.98
CA PRO A 583 8.68 10.98 22.32
C PRO A 583 9.63 11.05 21.11
N ALA A 584 9.45 12.07 20.25
CA ALA A 584 10.25 12.25 19.03
C ALA A 584 11.76 12.44 19.28
N THR A 585 12.13 12.95 20.46
CA THR A 585 13.51 13.28 20.84
C THR A 585 14.28 12.11 21.45
N GLN A 586 13.62 10.96 21.65
CA GLN A 586 14.23 9.81 22.33
C GLN A 586 15.40 9.24 21.52
N LYS A 587 16.61 9.23 22.10
CA LYS A 587 17.79 8.61 21.50
C LYS A 587 17.77 7.09 21.72
N GLY A 588 18.38 6.36 20.78
CA GLY A 588 18.51 4.90 20.83
C GLY A 588 17.22 4.15 20.50
N VAL A 589 16.20 4.87 20.01
CA VAL A 589 14.89 4.30 19.65
C VAL A 589 14.48 4.74 18.25
N ALA A 590 13.84 3.86 17.49
CA ALA A 590 13.22 4.15 16.22
C ALA A 590 11.74 3.76 16.23
N LEU A 591 10.92 4.56 15.55
CA LEU A 591 9.50 4.32 15.36
C LEU A 591 9.25 3.99 13.89
N VAL A 592 8.77 2.78 13.61
CA VAL A 592 8.49 2.28 12.26
C VAL A 592 7.10 1.64 12.26
N SER A 593 6.41 1.62 11.12
CA SER A 593 5.11 0.96 11.06
C SER A 593 4.71 0.43 9.69
N GLY A 594 3.68 -0.41 9.69
CA GLY A 594 3.12 -1.04 8.48
C GLY A 594 3.75 -2.39 8.19
N PHE A 595 3.45 -2.96 7.02
CA PHE A 595 3.74 -4.39 6.74
C PHE A 595 4.91 -4.61 5.78
N SER A 596 5.62 -3.54 5.46
CA SER A 596 6.60 -3.52 4.38
C SER A 596 7.98 -3.92 4.85
N LYS A 597 8.51 -5.02 4.28
CA LYS A 597 9.92 -5.40 4.41
C LYS A 597 10.90 -4.32 3.93
N ASN A 598 10.43 -3.34 3.15
CA ASN A 598 11.32 -2.33 2.57
C ASN A 598 11.93 -1.43 3.64
N LEU A 599 11.22 -1.20 4.75
CA LEU A 599 11.71 -0.39 5.85
C LEU A 599 12.87 -1.07 6.60
N LEU A 600 13.00 -2.40 6.52
CA LEU A 600 14.18 -3.12 7.07
C LEU A 600 15.48 -2.72 6.38
N LYS A 601 15.43 -2.24 5.12
CA LYS A 601 16.63 -1.89 4.34
C LYS A 601 17.42 -0.76 4.97
N MET A 602 16.73 0.14 5.67
CA MET A 602 17.35 1.25 6.38
C MET A 602 18.20 0.78 7.57
N PHE A 603 18.07 -0.46 8.00
CA PHE A 603 18.84 -1.00 9.12
C PHE A 603 19.90 -2.01 8.67
N LEU A 604 20.04 -2.25 7.35
CA LEU A 604 21.04 -3.17 6.81
C LEU A 604 22.41 -2.49 6.80
N ASP A 605 23.40 -3.15 7.41
CA ASP A 605 24.78 -2.67 7.56
C ASP A 605 24.96 -1.28 8.21
N GLU A 606 23.88 -0.68 8.73
CA GLU A 606 23.97 0.55 9.53
C GLU A 606 24.35 0.20 10.96
N ASP A 607 25.37 0.86 11.52
CA ASP A 607 25.76 0.76 12.93
C ASP A 607 25.56 2.08 13.69
N GLY A 608 24.96 3.08 13.04
CA GLY A 608 24.79 4.43 13.58
C GLY A 608 23.69 4.52 14.64
N ASP A 609 23.75 5.63 15.38
CA ASP A 609 22.71 6.02 16.34
C ASP A 609 21.37 6.29 15.65
N ILE A 610 20.30 5.78 16.27
CA ILE A 610 18.94 5.98 15.77
C ILE A 610 18.16 6.92 16.69
N ASN A 611 17.32 7.75 16.07
CA ASN A 611 16.26 8.47 16.74
C ASN A 611 15.01 8.47 15.82
N PRO A 612 13.80 8.67 16.37
CA PRO A 612 12.56 8.52 15.61
C PRO A 612 12.47 9.44 14.37
N VAL A 613 12.89 10.71 14.51
CA VAL A 613 12.80 11.70 13.42
C VAL A 613 13.79 11.39 12.30
N ALA A 614 15.05 11.08 12.64
CA ALA A 614 16.07 10.75 11.65
C ALA A 614 15.72 9.50 10.85
N VAL A 615 15.12 8.49 11.50
CA VAL A 615 14.64 7.29 10.79
C VAL A 615 13.48 7.65 9.86
N MET A 616 12.50 8.45 10.30
CA MET A 616 11.44 8.91 9.40
C MET A 616 12.01 9.67 8.19
N GLU A 617 12.94 10.60 8.41
CA GLU A 617 13.60 11.38 7.36
C GLU A 617 14.36 10.50 6.37
N ALA A 618 15.12 9.53 6.87
CA ALA A 618 15.83 8.55 6.06
C ALA A 618 14.85 7.76 5.17
N ALA A 619 13.67 7.40 5.69
CA ALA A 619 12.64 6.66 4.94
C ALA A 619 12.04 7.44 3.75
N ILE A 620 12.24 8.75 3.70
CA ILE A 620 11.69 9.67 2.69
C ILE A 620 12.75 10.56 2.03
N SER A 621 14.02 10.16 2.12
CA SER A 621 15.17 10.92 1.60
C SER A 621 15.59 10.53 0.18
N GLY A 622 15.07 9.41 -0.36
CA GLY A 622 15.45 8.88 -1.67
C GLY A 622 15.29 9.86 -2.84
N GLU A 623 16.04 9.64 -3.93
CA GLU A 623 16.04 10.53 -5.10
C GLU A 623 14.63 10.74 -5.70
N GLU A 624 13.79 9.72 -5.65
CA GLU A 624 12.41 9.80 -6.13
C GLU A 624 11.53 10.80 -5.36
N TYR A 625 11.89 11.14 -4.12
CA TYR A 625 11.19 12.13 -3.31
C TYR A 625 11.58 13.58 -3.66
N GLN A 626 12.72 13.79 -4.32
CA GLN A 626 13.21 15.13 -4.69
C GLN A 626 12.39 15.77 -5.82
N LYS A 627 11.62 14.96 -6.56
CA LYS A 627 10.74 15.43 -7.64
C LYS A 627 9.41 15.98 -7.14
N LEU A 628 9.13 15.86 -5.84
CA LEU A 628 7.84 16.26 -5.28
C LEU A 628 7.78 17.77 -5.08
N VAL A 629 6.66 18.36 -5.48
CA VAL A 629 6.44 19.82 -5.39
C VAL A 629 5.10 20.12 -4.71
N VAL A 630 5.09 21.11 -3.83
CA VAL A 630 3.85 21.64 -3.20
C VAL A 630 3.50 22.95 -3.91
N LEU A 631 2.25 23.08 -4.37
CA LEU A 631 1.84 24.15 -5.29
C LEU A 631 0.66 25.01 -4.82
N ASP A 632 -0.03 24.60 -3.75
CA ASP A 632 -1.23 25.25 -3.23
C ASP A 632 -0.96 26.05 -1.96
#